data_AF-A0A924BQR0-F1
#
_entry.id   AF-A0A924BQR0-F1
#
_cell.length_a   1.000
_cell.length_b   1.000
_cell.length_c   1.000
_cell.angle_alpha   90.00
_cell.angle_beta   90.00
_cell.angle_gamma   90.00
#
_symmetry.space_group_name_H-M   'P 1'
#
loop_
_entity.id
_entity.type
_entity.pdbx_description
1 polymer ?
#
loop_
_entity_poly.entity_id
_entity_poly.type
_entity_poly.pdbx_seq_one_letter_code
_entity_poly.pdbx_strand_id
1 'polypeptide(L)' 'MKRMPEQSDREHRIAFEIVVDAYDETERAMGWYYYLQDKLQVPFRAKCRSARSTSPL' A
#
# COMPACT_ATOMS: atom_id res chain seq x y z
N MET A 1 -21.01 5.98 -3.10
CA MET A 1 -19.62 5.57 -3.39
C MET A 1 -19.58 4.95 -4.79
N LYS A 2 -18.60 5.30 -5.62
CA LYS A 2 -18.43 4.67 -6.94
C LYS A 2 -17.80 3.29 -6.74
N ARG A 3 -18.54 2.22 -7.04
CA ARG A 3 -18.02 0.84 -6.94
C ARG A 3 -17.01 0.64 -8.08
N MET A 4 -15.76 0.37 -7.74
CA MET A 4 -14.78 -0.02 -8.73
C MET A 4 -15.08 -1.47 -9.18
N PRO A 5 -14.82 -1.81 -10.45
CA PRO A 5 -14.87 -3.20 -10.90
C PRO A 5 -13.88 -4.04 -10.08
N GLU A 6 -14.31 -5.23 -9.69
CA GLU A 6 -13.47 -6.20 -9.00
C GLU A 6 -12.37 -6.71 -9.95
N GLN A 7 -11.17 -6.88 -9.40
CA GLN A 7 -10.01 -7.39 -10.12
C GLN A 7 -9.48 -8.59 -9.34
N SER A 8 -9.83 -9.79 -9.76
CA SER A 8 -9.49 -11.04 -9.06
C SER A 8 -8.00 -11.14 -8.72
N ASP A 9 -7.13 -10.79 -9.66
CA ASP A 9 -5.68 -10.90 -9.49
C ASP A 9 -5.14 -9.90 -8.46
N ARG A 10 -5.79 -8.73 -8.36
CA ARG A 10 -5.45 -7.73 -7.35
C ARG A 10 -5.88 -8.22 -5.97
N GLU A 11 -7.09 -8.75 -5.84
CA GLU A 11 -7.60 -9.24 -4.56
C GLU A 11 -6.82 -10.47 -4.09
N HIS A 12 -6.49 -11.38 -5.00
CA HIS A 12 -5.63 -12.53 -4.73
C HIS A 12 -4.25 -12.09 -4.20
N ARG A 13 -3.60 -11.15 -4.91
CA ARG A 13 -2.31 -10.62 -4.47
C ARG A 13 -2.38 -9.96 -3.10
N ILE A 14 -3.43 -9.18 -2.83
CA ILE A 14 -3.61 -8.57 -1.50
C ILE A 14 -3.70 -9.66 -0.43
N ALA A 15 -4.60 -10.63 -0.62
CA ALA A 15 -4.86 -11.67 0.39
C ALA A 15 -3.69 -12.64 0.61
N PHE A 16 -3.00 -13.04 -0.47
CA PHE A 16 -2.03 -14.13 -0.47
C PHE A 16 -0.56 -13.69 -0.64
N GLU A 17 -0.29 -12.41 -0.89
CA GLU A 17 1.09 -11.89 -0.94
C GLU A 17 1.31 -10.71 0.01
N ILE A 18 0.31 -9.85 0.24
CA ILE A 18 0.48 -8.60 1.02
C ILE A 18 0.10 -8.77 2.48
N VAL A 19 -1.09 -9.30 2.77
CA VAL A 19 -1.63 -9.41 4.14
C VAL A 19 -1.78 -10.86 4.60
N VAL A 20 -0.84 -11.71 4.20
CA VAL A 20 -0.81 -13.14 4.57
C VAL A 20 -0.69 -13.27 6.08
N ASP A 21 -1.55 -14.10 6.67
CA ASP A 21 -1.58 -14.41 8.11
C ASP A 21 -1.58 -13.19 9.02
N ALA A 22 -2.13 -12.06 8.55
CA ALA A 22 -2.31 -10.86 9.35
C ALA A 22 -3.67 -10.89 10.07
N TYR A 23 -3.64 -10.93 11.39
CA TYR A 23 -4.80 -11.02 12.28
C TYR A 23 -5.26 -9.64 12.77
N ASP A 24 -4.34 -8.66 12.84
CA ASP A 24 -4.66 -7.30 13.28
C ASP A 24 -4.29 -6.21 12.26
N GLU A 25 -4.68 -4.97 12.57
CA GLU A 25 -4.43 -3.81 11.71
C GLU A 25 -2.94 -3.45 11.59
N THR A 26 -2.15 -3.73 12.62
CA THR A 26 -0.72 -3.43 12.65
C THR A 26 0.02 -4.39 11.73
N GLU A 27 -0.26 -5.68 11.84
CA GLU A 27 0.27 -6.73 10.97
C GLU A 27 -0.07 -6.45 9.50
N ARG A 28 -1.33 -6.06 9.22
CA ARG A 28 -1.75 -5.67 7.87
C ARG A 28 -0.98 -4.46 7.35
N ALA A 29 -0.76 -3.45 8.20
CA ALA A 29 0.03 -2.28 7.83
C ALA A 29 1.49 -2.65 7.51
N MET A 30 2.08 -3.55 8.30
CA MET A 30 3.43 -4.06 8.06
C MET A 30 3.54 -4.86 6.76
N GLY A 31 2.55 -5.70 6.44
CA GLY A 31 2.49 -6.42 5.18
C GLY A 31 2.51 -5.49 3.96
N TRP A 32 1.69 -4.43 3.99
CA TRP A 32 1.73 -3.38 2.97
C TRP A 32 3.08 -2.66 2.89
N TYR A 33 3.65 -2.32 4.04
CA TYR A 33 4.94 -1.65 4.10
C TYR A 33 6.03 -2.47 3.42
N TYR A 34 6.17 -3.75 3.79
CA TYR A 34 7.21 -4.63 3.22
C TYR A 34 6.97 -4.93 1.74
N TYR A 35 5.73 -5.20 1.35
CA TYR A 35 5.41 -5.46 -0.05
C TYR A 35 5.75 -4.25 -0.93
N LEU A 36 5.39 -3.03 -0.50
CA LEU A 36 5.72 -1.81 -1.25
C LEU A 36 7.21 -1.52 -1.24
N GLN A 37 7.91 -1.77 -0.13
CA GLN A 37 9.36 -1.61 -0.04
C GLN A 37 10.10 -2.49 -1.06
N ASP A 38 9.65 -3.73 -1.27
CA ASP A 38 10.26 -4.67 -2.22
C ASP A 38 9.86 -4.39 -3.68
N LYS A 39 8.58 -4.09 -3.93
CA LYS A 39 8.04 -3.98 -5.30
C LYS A 39 8.15 -2.58 -5.90
N LEU A 40 8.22 -1.53 -5.09
CA LEU A 40 8.30 -0.16 -5.60
C LEU A 40 9.73 0.17 -6.00
N GLN A 41 9.96 0.35 -7.29
CA GLN A 41 11.26 0.80 -7.80
C GLN A 41 11.47 2.27 -7.43
N VAL A 42 12.33 2.48 -6.43
CA VAL A 42 12.78 3.80 -6.00
C VAL A 42 14.24 4.05 -6.42
N PRO A 43 14.62 5.29 -6.77
CA PRO A 43 13.79 6.50 -6.81
C PRO A 43 12.91 6.59 -8.07
N PHE A 44 11.74 7.23 -7.95
CA PHE A 44 10.89 7.60 -9.09
C PHE A 44 10.35 9.02 -8.95
N ARG A 45 10.00 9.65 -10.09
CA ARG A 45 9.42 11.00 -10.09
C ARG A 45 7.95 10.94 -9.66
N ALA A 46 7.61 11.63 -8.58
CA ALA A 46 6.25 11.72 -8.06
C ALA A 46 5.71 13.16 -8.09
N LYS A 47 4.40 13.31 -8.22
CA LYS A 47 3.69 14.59 -8.02
C LYS A 47 2.94 14.53 -6.70
N CYS A 48 3.35 15.36 -5.73
CA CYS A 48 2.63 15.51 -4.47
C CYS A 48 1.29 16.23 -4.73
N ARG A 49 0.16 15.56 -4.46
CA ARG A 49 -1.18 16.13 -4.71
C ARG A 49 -1.67 17.07 -3.60
N SER A 50 -1.08 16.96 -2.42
CA SER A 50 -1.44 17.75 -1.24
C SER A 50 -0.17 18.06 -0.47
N ALA A 51 0.11 19.33 -0.20
CA ALA A 51 1.20 19.70 0.68
C ALA A 51 0.89 19.15 2.09
N ARG A 52 1.79 18.33 2.63
CA ARG A 52 1.79 18.02 4.05
C ARG A 52 2.55 19.14 4.74
N SER A 53 2.02 19.69 5.83
CA SER A 53 2.82 20.52 6.74
C SER A 53 3.91 19.62 7.31
N THR A 54 5.09 19.63 6.71
CA THR A 54 6.28 19.03 7.31
C THR A 54 6.72 19.97 8.42
N SER A 55 7.07 19.40 9.58
CA SER A 55 7.56 20.18 10.73
C SER A 55 8.62 21.19 10.26
N PRO A 56 8.54 22.48 10.64
CA PRO A 56 9.45 23.53 10.18
C PRO A 56 10.83 23.49 10.87
N LEU A 57 11.23 22.32 11.40
CA LEU A 57 12.56 22.16 11.99
C LEU A 57 13.64 22.19 10.91
#